data_AF-A0A1J6KDR0-F1
#
_entry.id   AF-A0A1J6KDR0-F1
#
_cell.length_a   1.000
_cell.length_b   1.000
_cell.length_c   1.000
_cell.angle_alpha   90.00
_cell.angle_beta   90.00
_cell.angle_gamma   90.00
#
_symmetry.space_group_name_H-M   'P 1'
#
loop_
_entity.id
_entity.type
_entity.pdbx_description
1 polymer ?
#
loop_
_entity_poly.entity_id
_entity_poly.type
_entity_poly.pdbx_seq_one_letter_code
_entity_poly.pdbx_strand_id
1 'polypeptide(L)'
;MKPLKTKNEVGSSMKTVAKYAFIPPGAIRNGQGRGRELRSLVEKENMPTNSILDRGIQIDGLGMKSFMTYESNVLFALRFMIDCNIVDGNWIEVPVEKHKKAAWNLSYSQLEFDCIYSDLINHPPEGEFSKMAPFRILSFDIECAGRKGHFPEPTQDPVIQVANLVTLQGQD
;
A
#
# COMPACT_ATOMS: atom_id res chain seq x y z
N MET A 1 0.48 19.30 49.80
CA MET A 1 0.15 20.68 49.38
C MET A 1 1.43 21.51 49.37
N LYS A 2 1.94 21.84 48.17
CA LYS A 2 2.93 22.87 47.76
C LYS A 2 3.57 22.43 46.42
N PRO A 3 4.00 23.36 45.54
CA PRO A 3 3.26 23.63 44.32
C PRO A 3 4.05 23.47 43.01
N LEU A 4 3.27 23.52 41.92
CA LEU A 4 3.55 23.96 40.54
C LEU A 4 5.01 24.34 40.21
N LYS A 5 5.62 23.56 39.29
CA LYS A 5 6.66 24.06 38.38
C LYS A 5 6.12 24.03 36.96
N THR A 6 5.92 25.22 36.42
CA THR A 6 5.72 25.54 35.01
C THR A 6 6.76 24.83 34.13
N LYS A 7 6.31 24.04 33.16
CA LYS A 7 7.13 23.66 32.00
C LYS A 7 6.61 24.42 30.79
N ASN A 8 7.30 25.51 30.50
CA ASN A 8 7.34 26.12 29.18
C ASN A 8 8.15 25.24 28.23
N GLU A 9 7.86 25.46 26.95
CA GLU A 9 8.66 25.17 25.75
C GLU A 9 8.52 23.80 25.09
N VAL A 10 7.62 23.82 24.10
CA VAL A 10 7.60 22.98 22.91
C VAL A 10 8.94 23.11 22.18
N GLY A 11 9.76 22.06 22.24
CA GLY A 11 10.92 21.88 21.37
C GLY A 11 10.64 20.80 20.34
N SER A 12 9.91 21.12 19.27
CA SER A 12 9.82 20.26 18.08
C SER A 12 11.08 20.47 17.25
N SER A 13 12.00 19.51 17.29
CA SER A 13 13.03 19.37 16.26
C SER A 13 12.93 17.95 15.68
N MET A 14 11.91 17.73 14.86
CA MET A 14 11.96 16.63 13.90
C MET A 14 12.99 16.99 12.83
N LYS A 15 14.19 16.44 12.95
CA LYS A 15 15.15 16.41 11.83
C LYS A 15 14.57 15.50 10.76
N THR A 16 13.86 16.09 9.81
CA THR A 16 13.43 15.41 8.58
C THR A 16 14.66 15.19 7.72
N VAL A 17 15.04 13.93 7.49
CA VAL A 17 16.07 13.58 6.50
C VAL A 17 15.35 13.19 5.22
N ALA A 18 15.20 14.14 4.29
CA ALA A 18 14.79 13.85 2.93
C ALA A 18 16.04 13.48 2.13
N LYS A 19 16.08 12.27 1.56
CA LYS A 19 17.18 11.83 0.69
C LYS A 19 16.78 12.11 -0.75
N TYR A 20 17.63 12.86 -1.46
CA TYR A 20 17.41 13.19 -2.86
C TYR A 20 18.39 12.41 -3.74
N ALA A 21 17.89 11.87 -4.84
CA ALA A 21 18.70 11.27 -5.89
C ALA A 21 18.46 11.99 -7.21
N PHE A 22 19.54 12.33 -7.92
CA PHE A 22 19.45 12.85 -9.27
C PHE A 22 19.10 11.70 -10.22
N ILE A 23 18.01 11.84 -10.98
CA ILE A 23 17.68 10.89 -12.04
C ILE A 23 18.26 11.43 -13.36
N PRO A 24 19.24 10.75 -13.98
CA PRO A 24 19.74 11.16 -15.28
C PRO A 24 18.63 11.05 -16.35
N PRO A 25 18.60 11.97 -17.33
CA PRO A 25 17.61 11.93 -18.41
C PRO A 25 17.59 10.55 -19.10
N GLY A 26 16.43 9.89 -19.13
CA GLY A 26 16.23 8.57 -19.75
C GLY A 26 16.24 7.36 -18.81
N ALA A 27 16.44 7.54 -17.50
CA ALA A 27 16.38 6.44 -16.52
C ALA A 27 14.95 6.04 -16.11
N ILE A 28 13.94 6.85 -16.43
CA ILE A 28 12.53 6.47 -16.30
C ILE A 28 12.12 5.81 -17.62
N ARG A 29 12.12 4.48 -17.66
CA ARG A 29 11.61 3.75 -18.82
C ARG A 29 10.10 3.97 -18.92
N ASN A 30 9.67 4.33 -20.14
CA ASN A 30 8.29 4.55 -20.59
C ASN A 30 7.57 5.83 -20.13
N GLY A 31 8.29 6.96 -20.06
CA GLY A 31 7.68 8.29 -20.04
C GLY A 31 8.48 9.28 -20.89
N GLN A 32 7.84 9.99 -21.82
CA GLN A 32 8.44 11.01 -22.69
C GLN A 32 8.81 12.30 -21.93
N GLY A 33 9.60 12.20 -20.85
CA GLY A 33 10.16 13.35 -20.14
C GLY A 33 11.56 13.67 -20.68
N ARG A 34 11.71 14.76 -21.46
CA ARG A 34 13.03 15.25 -21.94
C ARG A 34 13.76 16.15 -20.92
N GLY A 35 13.37 16.14 -19.65
CA GLY A 35 13.91 17.01 -18.60
C GLY A 35 14.90 16.34 -17.64
N ARG A 36 15.63 17.14 -16.85
CA ARG A 36 16.36 16.67 -15.66
C ARG A 36 15.38 16.66 -14.48
N GLU A 37 15.22 15.52 -13.81
CA GLU A 37 14.30 15.37 -12.68
C GLU A 37 15.06 14.97 -11.40
N LEU A 38 14.50 15.34 -10.25
CA LEU A 38 15.00 14.98 -8.93
C LEU A 38 14.00 14.02 -8.28
N ARG A 39 14.47 12.85 -7.85
CA ARG A 39 13.67 11.94 -7.02
C ARG A 39 13.90 12.27 -5.56
N SER A 40 12.84 12.61 -4.85
CA SER A 40 12.85 12.63 -3.38
C SER A 40 12.38 11.27 -2.87
N LEU A 41 13.18 10.64 -2.00
CA LEU A 41 12.80 9.43 -1.29
C LEU A 41 12.40 9.79 0.13
N VAL A 42 11.22 9.34 0.53
CA VAL A 42 10.64 9.57 1.84
C VAL A 42 10.59 8.24 2.58
N GLU A 43 11.21 8.18 3.76
CA GLU A 43 11.31 6.95 4.56
C GLU A 43 10.06 6.66 5.42
N LYS A 44 9.09 7.59 5.47
CA LYS A 44 7.91 7.48 6.33
C LYS A 44 6.62 7.73 5.56
N GLU A 45 5.67 6.81 5.69
CA GLU A 45 4.31 6.97 5.16
C GLU A 45 3.65 8.24 5.71
N ASN A 46 2.86 8.90 4.85
CA ASN A 46 2.07 10.10 5.18
C ASN A 46 2.88 11.34 5.58
N MET A 47 4.15 11.43 5.20
CA MET A 47 4.83 12.72 5.28
C MET A 47 4.20 13.69 4.27
N PRO A 48 3.79 14.91 4.67
CA PRO A 48 3.11 15.85 3.78
C PRO A 48 4.12 16.58 2.88
N THR A 49 5.01 15.84 2.23
CA THR A 49 6.13 16.38 1.44
C THR A 49 5.68 17.26 0.30
N ASN A 50 4.53 16.97 -0.31
CA ASN A 50 3.99 17.75 -1.42
C ASN A 50 3.65 19.16 -0.93
N SER A 51 2.94 19.24 0.20
CA SER A 51 2.60 20.53 0.81
C SER A 51 3.83 21.35 1.17
N ILE A 52 4.94 20.70 1.55
CA ILE A 52 6.19 21.36 1.93
C ILE A 52 6.94 21.84 0.69
N LEU A 53 7.01 21.01 -0.36
CA LEU A 53 7.69 21.34 -1.62
C LEU A 53 6.96 22.41 -2.43
N ASP A 54 5.62 22.36 -2.45
CA ASP A 54 4.78 23.36 -3.12
C ASP A 54 4.87 24.72 -2.41
N ARG A 55 4.80 24.74 -1.06
CA ARG A 55 4.98 25.98 -0.26
C ARG A 55 6.42 26.50 -0.31
N GLY A 56 7.35 25.60 -0.57
CA GLY A 56 8.77 25.86 -0.75
C GLY A 56 9.63 25.53 0.47
N ILE A 57 10.90 25.25 0.19
CA ILE A 57 11.94 24.94 1.18
C ILE A 57 13.09 25.96 1.08
N GLN A 58 13.56 26.45 2.22
CA GLN A 58 14.72 27.34 2.30
C GLN A 58 15.99 26.50 2.11
N ILE A 59 16.78 26.84 1.09
CA ILE A 59 18.04 26.15 0.77
C ILE A 59 19.19 27.12 1.01
N ASP A 60 20.14 26.72 1.85
CA ASP A 60 21.34 27.52 2.13
C ASP A 60 22.08 27.84 0.83
N GLY A 61 22.35 29.13 0.61
CA GLY A 61 23.00 29.64 -0.60
C GLY A 61 22.10 29.78 -1.84
N LEU A 62 20.89 29.21 -1.85
CA LEU A 62 19.92 29.34 -2.96
C LEU A 62 18.64 30.11 -2.60
N GLY A 63 18.40 30.33 -1.31
CA GLY A 63 17.21 30.99 -0.79
C GLY A 63 15.96 30.10 -0.86
N MET A 64 14.79 30.75 -0.88
CA MET A 64 13.49 30.11 -0.84
C MET A 64 13.16 29.51 -2.21
N LYS A 65 12.95 28.19 -2.30
CA LYS A 65 12.60 27.51 -3.55
C LYS A 65 11.33 26.67 -3.40
N SER A 66 10.37 26.91 -4.29
CA SER A 66 9.19 26.07 -4.47
C SER A 66 9.44 25.10 -5.63
N PHE A 67 8.93 23.88 -5.49
CA PHE A 67 9.10 22.81 -6.45
C PHE A 67 7.74 22.28 -6.84
N MET A 68 7.52 22.13 -8.14
CA MET A 68 6.37 21.38 -8.65
C MET A 68 6.63 19.89 -8.45
N THR A 69 5.70 19.21 -7.78
CA THR A 69 5.78 17.76 -7.56
C THR A 69 4.96 17.00 -8.60
N TYR A 70 5.48 15.86 -9.04
CA TYR A 70 4.81 14.93 -9.96
C TYR A 70 4.72 13.55 -9.32
N GLU A 71 3.69 12.77 -9.69
CA GLU A 71 3.39 11.43 -9.14
C GLU A 71 3.30 11.35 -7.61
N SER A 72 3.13 12.48 -6.97
CA SER A 72 3.31 12.63 -5.53
C SER A 72 2.09 12.23 -4.72
N ASN A 73 0.97 11.95 -5.40
CA ASN A 73 -0.31 11.51 -4.83
C ASN A 73 -0.72 10.11 -5.29
N VAL A 74 0.22 9.31 -5.81
CA VAL A 74 -0.04 7.91 -6.18
C VAL A 74 0.04 7.06 -4.92
N LEU A 75 -0.93 6.17 -4.71
CA LEU A 75 -0.91 5.23 -3.58
C LEU A 75 0.35 4.36 -3.64
N PHE A 76 0.99 4.13 -2.49
CA PHE A 76 2.25 3.38 -2.44
C PHE A 76 2.14 2.00 -3.09
N ALA A 77 1.07 1.26 -2.81
CA ALA A 77 0.80 -0.04 -3.43
C ALA A 77 0.66 0.06 -4.97
N LEU A 78 0.00 1.09 -5.49
CA LEU A 78 -0.13 1.32 -6.92
C LEU A 78 1.21 1.70 -7.55
N ARG A 79 2.01 2.56 -6.90
CA ARG A 79 3.35 2.91 -7.37
C ARG A 79 4.26 1.69 -7.42
N PHE A 80 4.18 0.80 -6.43
CA PHE A 80 4.87 -0.48 -6.41
C PHE A 80 4.49 -1.36 -7.61
N MET A 81 3.18 -1.48 -7.90
CA MET A 81 2.69 -2.23 -9.06
C MET A 81 3.25 -1.67 -10.37
N ILE A 82 3.21 -0.35 -10.56
CA ILE A 82 3.74 0.30 -11.77
C ILE A 82 5.27 0.11 -11.86
N ASP A 83 6.01 0.27 -10.76
CA ASP A 83 7.47 0.07 -10.72
C ASP A 83 7.87 -1.37 -11.09
N CYS A 84 7.08 -2.36 -10.69
CA CYS A 84 7.31 -3.78 -10.98
C CYS A 84 6.61 -4.27 -12.27
N ASN A 85 5.92 -3.38 -12.99
CA ASN A 85 5.06 -3.70 -14.14
C ASN A 85 3.94 -4.73 -13.82
N ILE A 86 3.55 -4.85 -12.55
CA ILE A 86 2.54 -5.81 -12.08
C ILE A 86 1.15 -5.21 -12.35
N VAL A 87 0.26 -6.03 -12.92
CA VAL A 87 -1.16 -5.69 -13.13
C VAL A 87 -2.05 -6.45 -12.14
N ASP A 88 -3.35 -6.11 -12.10
CA ASP A 88 -4.32 -6.84 -11.28
C ASP A 88 -4.55 -8.26 -11.80
N GLY A 89 -4.72 -9.23 -10.89
CA GLY A 89 -4.97 -10.64 -11.25
C GLY A 89 -3.78 -11.35 -11.91
N ASN A 90 -2.56 -10.85 -11.65
CA ASN A 90 -1.34 -11.29 -12.32
C ASN A 90 -0.64 -12.46 -11.61
N TRP A 91 0.09 -13.27 -12.37
CA TRP A 91 0.94 -14.32 -11.81
C TRP A 91 2.31 -13.76 -11.41
N ILE A 92 2.71 -14.03 -10.17
CA ILE A 92 4.00 -13.62 -9.62
C ILE A 92 4.77 -14.87 -9.23
N GLU A 93 6.03 -14.92 -9.63
CA GLU A 93 6.97 -15.96 -9.24
C GLU A 93 8.02 -15.38 -8.29
N VAL A 94 8.32 -16.17 -7.25
CA VAL A 94 9.37 -15.86 -6.30
C VAL A 94 10.38 -17.01 -6.32
N PRO A 95 11.62 -16.79 -6.82
CA PRO A 95 12.60 -17.86 -6.93
C PRO A 95 12.95 -18.48 -5.58
N VAL A 96 13.25 -19.78 -5.58
CA VAL A 96 13.43 -20.57 -4.35
C VAL A 96 14.54 -20.03 -3.44
N GLU A 97 15.64 -19.58 -4.03
CA GLU A 97 16.79 -19.06 -3.30
C GLU A 97 16.63 -17.59 -2.84
N LYS A 98 15.58 -16.93 -3.32
CA LYS A 98 15.36 -15.48 -3.14
C LYS A 98 14.24 -15.15 -2.17
N HIS A 99 13.66 -16.15 -1.52
CA HIS A 99 12.74 -15.96 -0.41
C HIS A 99 13.28 -16.59 0.87
N LYS A 100 12.87 -16.03 1.99
CA LYS A 100 13.14 -16.57 3.31
C LYS A 100 11.82 -16.86 3.98
N LYS A 101 11.73 -17.94 4.73
CA LYS A 101 10.56 -18.17 5.57
C LYS A 101 10.37 -16.97 6.51
N ALA A 102 9.13 -16.50 6.63
CA ALA A 102 8.81 -15.38 7.50
C ALA A 102 9.26 -15.69 8.95
N ALA A 103 9.83 -14.69 9.62
CA ALA A 103 10.35 -14.84 10.99
C ALA A 103 9.24 -15.19 11.99
N TRP A 104 8.02 -14.75 11.70
CA TRP A 104 6.81 -15.01 12.47
C TRP A 104 5.65 -15.14 11.47
N ASN A 105 4.68 -16.00 11.77
CA ASN A 105 3.47 -16.11 10.96
C ASN A 105 2.49 -15.02 11.42
N LEU A 106 2.17 -14.07 10.55
CA LEU A 106 1.13 -13.06 10.77
C LEU A 106 -0.23 -13.51 10.22
N SER A 107 -0.22 -14.45 9.26
CA SER A 107 -1.42 -14.88 8.54
C SER A 107 -1.80 -16.33 8.85
N TYR A 108 -3.01 -16.70 8.44
CA TYR A 108 -3.47 -18.11 8.40
C TYR A 108 -3.15 -18.80 7.07
N SER A 109 -2.32 -18.18 6.22
CA SER A 109 -1.95 -18.73 4.92
C SER A 109 -1.07 -19.97 5.09
N GLN A 110 -1.13 -20.87 4.11
CA GLN A 110 -0.31 -22.09 4.14
C GLN A 110 1.18 -21.80 3.88
N LEU A 111 1.46 -20.75 3.11
CA LEU A 111 2.81 -20.31 2.76
C LEU A 111 2.98 -18.84 3.18
N GLU A 112 4.03 -18.56 3.93
CA GLU A 112 4.40 -17.20 4.37
C GLU A 112 5.92 -17.03 4.29
N PHE A 113 6.36 -16.08 3.48
CA PHE A 113 7.77 -15.84 3.19
C PHE A 113 8.02 -14.36 2.89
N ASP A 114 9.25 -13.93 3.17
CA ASP A 114 9.77 -12.61 2.87
C ASP A 114 10.69 -12.67 1.65
N CYS A 115 10.57 -11.69 0.75
CA CYS A 115 11.47 -11.53 -0.39
C CYS A 115 11.72 -10.04 -0.69
N ILE A 116 12.78 -9.74 -1.42
CA ILE A 116 13.09 -8.38 -1.86
C ILE A 116 12.26 -8.09 -3.13
N TYR A 117 11.66 -6.91 -3.25
CA TYR A 117 10.80 -6.61 -4.41
C TYR A 117 11.50 -6.75 -5.76
N SER A 118 12.82 -6.46 -5.82
CA SER A 118 13.63 -6.60 -7.03
C SER A 118 13.85 -8.04 -7.48
N ASP A 119 13.52 -9.01 -6.62
CA ASP A 119 13.64 -10.43 -6.88
C ASP A 119 12.34 -11.06 -7.41
N LEU A 120 11.24 -10.32 -7.39
CA LEU A 120 9.95 -10.76 -7.94
C LEU A 120 10.04 -10.88 -9.47
N ILE A 121 9.51 -11.98 -9.99
CA ILE A 121 9.35 -12.20 -11.43
C ILE A 121 7.87 -12.00 -11.75
N ASN A 122 7.60 -11.02 -12.60
CA ASN A 122 6.27 -10.68 -13.09
C ASN A 122 5.99 -11.45 -14.39
N HIS A 123 4.90 -12.21 -14.42
CA HIS A 123 4.42 -12.90 -15.61
C HIS A 123 3.18 -12.19 -16.17
N PRO A 124 3.26 -11.51 -17.33
CA PRO A 124 2.12 -10.87 -17.95
C PRO A 124 0.97 -11.87 -18.17
N PRO A 125 -0.31 -11.44 -18.13
CA PRO A 125 -1.48 -12.32 -18.21
C PRO A 125 -1.75 -12.79 -19.65
N GLU A 126 -0.76 -13.42 -20.26
CA GLU A 126 -0.76 -13.91 -21.64
C GLU A 126 -0.41 -15.40 -21.67
N GLY A 127 -0.91 -16.13 -22.66
CA GLY A 127 -0.62 -17.56 -22.83
C GLY A 127 -1.00 -18.38 -21.60
N GLU A 128 -0.04 -19.14 -21.05
CA GLU A 128 -0.28 -19.98 -19.86
C GLU A 128 -0.63 -19.17 -18.60
N PHE A 129 -0.21 -17.91 -18.52
CA PHE A 129 -0.47 -17.02 -17.39
C PHE A 129 -1.80 -16.25 -17.53
N SER A 130 -2.60 -16.52 -18.56
CA SER A 130 -3.96 -15.98 -18.65
C SER A 130 -4.98 -16.79 -17.83
N LYS A 131 -4.57 -17.93 -17.27
CA LYS A 131 -5.44 -18.81 -16.48
C LYS A 131 -5.70 -18.20 -15.09
N MET A 132 -6.93 -18.34 -14.61
CA MET A 132 -7.28 -17.96 -13.23
C MET A 132 -6.88 -19.06 -12.25
N ALA A 133 -6.42 -18.66 -11.07
CA ALA A 133 -6.23 -19.58 -9.95
C ALA A 133 -7.60 -20.14 -9.48
N PRO A 134 -7.64 -21.34 -8.88
CA PRO A 134 -8.87 -21.93 -8.34
C PRO A 134 -9.27 -21.24 -7.02
N PHE A 135 -9.88 -20.06 -7.12
CA PHE A 135 -10.36 -19.30 -5.96
C PHE A 135 -11.44 -20.08 -5.20
N ARG A 136 -11.39 -19.99 -3.87
CA ARG A 136 -12.50 -20.44 -3.00
C ARG A 136 -13.48 -19.28 -2.85
N ILE A 137 -14.70 -19.48 -3.32
CA ILE A 137 -15.77 -18.48 -3.27
C ILE A 137 -16.71 -18.89 -2.14
N LEU A 138 -16.86 -18.03 -1.13
CA LEU A 138 -17.83 -18.20 -0.06
C LEU A 138 -18.99 -17.23 -0.29
N SER A 139 -20.19 -17.77 -0.45
CA SER A 139 -21.44 -17.03 -0.35
C SER A 139 -22.12 -17.40 0.95
N PHE A 140 -22.68 -16.41 1.65
CA PHE A 140 -23.43 -16.66 2.88
C PHE A 140 -24.66 -15.75 2.95
N ASP A 141 -25.66 -16.24 3.66
CA ASP A 141 -26.91 -15.52 3.92
C ASP A 141 -27.31 -15.71 5.38
N ILE A 142 -27.99 -14.71 5.96
CA ILE A 142 -28.35 -14.73 7.37
C ILE A 142 -29.84 -14.47 7.55
N GLU A 143 -30.41 -15.10 8.56
CA GLU A 143 -31.80 -14.89 8.94
C GLU A 143 -31.88 -14.41 10.38
N CYS A 144 -32.74 -13.41 10.62
CA CYS A 144 -32.93 -12.77 11.92
C CYS A 144 -34.35 -13.00 12.45
N ALA A 145 -34.49 -13.18 13.75
CA ALA A 145 -35.80 -13.22 14.40
C ALA A 145 -36.31 -11.80 14.70
N GLY A 146 -36.94 -11.17 13.70
CA GLY A 146 -37.45 -9.79 13.82
C GLY A 146 -38.77 -9.65 14.57
N ARG A 147 -38.96 -8.49 15.20
CA ARG A 147 -40.25 -8.09 15.80
C ARG A 147 -41.29 -7.73 14.73
N LYS A 148 -42.54 -8.11 14.95
CA LYS A 148 -43.64 -7.89 14.01
C LYS A 148 -43.83 -6.41 13.66
N GLY A 149 -43.78 -6.08 12.37
CA GLY A 149 -44.00 -4.73 11.87
C GLY A 149 -42.79 -3.79 11.99
N HIS A 150 -41.64 -4.32 12.43
CA HIS A 150 -40.39 -3.57 12.54
C HIS A 150 -39.33 -4.19 11.63
N PHE A 151 -38.43 -3.36 11.09
CA PHE A 151 -37.23 -3.84 10.43
C PHE A 151 -36.23 -4.37 11.49
N PRO A 152 -35.47 -5.43 11.22
CA PRO A 152 -34.52 -5.97 12.20
C PRO A 152 -33.50 -4.94 12.68
N GLU A 153 -33.31 -4.86 13.99
CA GLU A 153 -32.31 -4.05 14.66
C GLU A 153 -31.23 -4.95 15.28
N PRO A 154 -29.93 -4.73 15.01
CA PRO A 154 -28.84 -5.59 15.50
C PRO A 154 -28.75 -5.75 17.02
N THR A 155 -29.34 -4.83 17.79
CA THR A 155 -29.34 -4.85 19.25
C THR A 155 -30.53 -5.59 19.85
N GLN A 156 -31.58 -5.84 19.06
CA GLN A 156 -32.86 -6.36 19.56
C GLN A 156 -33.28 -7.66 18.87
N ASP A 157 -32.90 -7.84 17.60
CA ASP A 157 -33.36 -8.93 16.75
C ASP A 157 -32.16 -9.84 16.43
N PRO A 158 -32.01 -11.00 17.10
CA PRO A 158 -30.83 -11.85 16.97
C PRO A 158 -30.80 -12.57 15.62
N VAL A 159 -29.58 -12.79 15.10
CA VAL A 159 -29.34 -13.73 14.01
C VAL A 159 -29.63 -15.15 14.51
N ILE A 160 -30.50 -15.86 13.81
CA ILE A 160 -30.92 -17.23 14.18
C ILE A 160 -30.36 -18.29 13.23
N GLN A 161 -30.00 -17.92 12.01
CA GLN A 161 -29.40 -18.83 11.04
C GLN A 161 -28.34 -18.11 10.20
N VAL A 162 -27.32 -18.87 9.80
CA VAL A 162 -26.29 -18.45 8.85
C VAL A 162 -26.11 -19.61 7.87
N ALA A 163 -26.58 -19.43 6.65
CA ALA A 163 -26.37 -20.36 5.55
C ALA A 163 -25.04 -20.04 4.86
N ASN A 164 -24.27 -21.07 4.50
CA ASN A 164 -22.98 -20.91 3.83
C ASN A 164 -22.92 -21.86 2.62
N LEU A 165 -22.44 -21.35 1.49
CA LEU A 165 -22.14 -22.10 0.30
C LEU A 165 -20.70 -21.78 -0.12
N VAL A 166 -19.86 -22.81 -0.24
CA VAL A 166 -18.49 -22.68 -0.71
C VAL A 166 -18.35 -23.39 -2.05
N THR A 167 -17.86 -22.68 -3.06
CA THR A 167 -17.57 -23.22 -4.38
C THR A 167 -16.10 -22.97 -4.74
N LEU A 168 -15.59 -23.74 -5.71
CA LEU A 168 -14.27 -23.53 -6.28
C LEU A 168 -14.42 -22.94 -7.68
N GLN A 169 -13.67 -21.89 -7.99
CA GLN A 169 -13.68 -21.26 -9.30
C GLN A 169 -13.39 -22.29 -10.39
N GLY A 170 -14.32 -22.44 -11.34
CA GLY A 170 -14.21 -23.37 -12.46
C GLY A 170 -14.56 -24.82 -12.15
N GLN A 171 -15.18 -25.11 -10.99
CA GLN A 171 -15.78 -26.41 -10.68
C GLN A 171 -17.29 -26.26 -10.50
N ASP A 172 -18.06 -27.16 -11.12
CA ASP A 172 -19.52 -27.30 -10.95
C ASP A 172 -19.84 -28.17 -9.72
#